data_AF-A0A0R2N705-F1
#
_entry.id   AF-A0A0R2N705-F1
#
_cell.length_a   1.000
_cell.length_b   1.000
_cell.length_c   1.000
_cell.angle_alpha   90.00
_cell.angle_beta   90.00
_cell.angle_gamma   90.00
#
_symmetry.space_group_name_H-M   'P 1'
#
loop_
_entity.id
_entity.type
_entity.pdbx_description
1 polymer ?
#
loop_
_entity_poly.entity_id
_entity_poly.type
_entity_poly.pdbx_seq_one_letter_code
_entity_poly.pdbx_strand_id
1 'polypeptide(L)' 'MSVFELSKLTGYAQTGAIYRLKNGDIKKPSFEMMERIADALSVSMDVFRGGEKND' A
#
# COMPACT_ATOMS: atom_id res chain seq x y z
N MET A 1 -3.69 10.88 4.73
CA MET A 1 -3.34 9.77 5.65
C MET A 1 -1.83 9.75 5.83
N SER A 2 -1.35 9.72 7.08
CA SER A 2 0.07 9.59 7.40
C SER A 2 0.53 8.12 7.31
N VAL A 3 1.84 7.90 7.17
CA VAL A 3 2.45 6.55 7.19
C VAL A 3 2.13 5.81 8.49
N PHE A 4 2.02 6.53 9.60
CA PHE A 4 1.70 5.98 10.91
C PHE A 4 0.24 5.50 11.01
N GLU A 5 -0.71 6.29 10.49
CA GLU A 5 -2.12 5.90 10.44
C GLU A 5 -2.33 4.68 9.53
N LEU A 6 -1.69 4.67 8.36
CA LEU A 6 -1.76 3.53 7.43
C LEU A 6 -1.13 2.26 8.03
N SER A 7 -0.02 2.40 8.76
CA SER A 7 0.63 1.29 9.48
C SER A 7 -0.29 0.67 10.54
N LYS A 8 -1.05 1.49 11.27
CA LYS A 8 -2.06 1.00 12.23
C LYS A 8 -3.21 0.27 11.55
N LEU A 9 -3.74 0.83 10.45
CA LEU A 9 -4.90 0.28 9.75
C LEU A 9 -4.58 -1.04 9.02
N THR A 10 -3.38 -1.17 8.48
CA THR A 10 -2.95 -2.37 7.75
C THR A 10 -2.48 -3.52 8.64
N GLY A 11 -2.42 -3.31 9.96
CA GLY A 11 -1.89 -4.29 10.92
C GLY A 11 -0.38 -4.49 10.85
N TYR A 12 0.34 -3.78 9.98
CA TYR A 12 1.79 -3.76 9.97
C TYR A 12 2.30 -2.81 11.06
N ALA A 13 2.56 -3.34 12.25
CA ALA A 13 3.17 -2.58 13.36
C ALA A 13 4.52 -1.92 12.95
N GLN A 14 5.18 -2.44 11.92
CA GLN A 14 6.38 -1.85 11.35
C GLN A 14 6.03 -0.77 10.32
N THR A 15 5.97 0.48 10.81
CA THR A 15 5.92 1.71 9.99
C THR A 15 7.00 1.73 8.90
N GLY A 16 8.14 1.09 9.15
CA GLY A 16 9.25 0.97 8.20
C GLY A 16 8.88 0.29 6.88
N ALA A 17 8.00 -0.72 6.88
CA ALA A 17 7.61 -1.41 5.65
C ALA A 17 6.73 -0.51 4.75
N ILE A 18 5.75 0.16 5.35
CA ILE A 18 4.89 1.14 4.65
C ILE A 18 5.73 2.33 4.18
N TYR A 19 6.68 2.81 4.99
CA TYR A 19 7.58 3.90 4.62
C TYR A 19 8.45 3.54 3.42
N ARG A 20 9.07 2.36 3.44
CA ARG A 20 9.88 1.82 2.33
C ARG A 20 9.05 1.58 1.08
N LEU A 21 7.80 1.12 1.23
CA LEU A 21 6.86 0.99 0.11
C LEU A 21 6.55 2.36 -0.50
N LYS A 22 6.20 3.35 0.32
CA LYS A 22 5.90 4.72 -0.13
C LYS A 22 7.09 5.36 -0.85
N ASN A 23 8.31 5.13 -0.35
CA ASN A 23 9.53 5.69 -0.92
C ASN A 23 10.06 4.92 -2.14
N GLY A 24 9.42 3.80 -2.53
CA GLY A 24 9.84 3.00 -3.68
C GLY A 24 11.00 2.06 -3.42
N ASP A 25 11.42 1.88 -2.16
CA ASP A 25 12.41 0.88 -1.77
C ASP A 25 11.88 -0.55 -1.94
N ILE A 26 10.56 -0.73 -1.81
CA ILE A 26 9.86 -1.99 -2.10
C ILE A 26 9.21 -1.87 -3.47
N LYS A 27 9.87 -2.43 -4.49
CA LYS A 27 9.38 -2.43 -5.88
C LYS A 27 8.38 -3.54 -6.19
N LYS A 28 8.36 -4.59 -5.37
CA LYS A 28 7.48 -5.76 -5.51
C LYS A 28 6.92 -6.13 -4.14
N PRO A 29 5.91 -5.38 -3.64
CA PRO A 29 5.18 -5.79 -2.44
C PRO A 29 4.50 -7.15 -2.68
N SER A 30 4.32 -7.93 -1.62
CA SER A 30 3.52 -9.14 -1.69
C SER A 30 2.04 -8.81 -1.93
N PHE A 31 1.31 -9.76 -2.52
CA PHE A 31 -0.14 -9.61 -2.76
C PHE A 31 -0.90 -9.32 -1.46
N GLU A 32 -0.61 -10.08 -0.40
CA GLU A 32 -1.19 -9.89 0.94
C GLU A 32 -0.95 -8.47 1.49
N MET A 33 0.23 -7.90 1.25
CA MET A 33 0.53 -6.53 1.70
C MET A 33 -0.32 -5.51 0.95
N MET A 34 -0.48 -5.68 -0.37
CA MET A 34 -1.31 -4.81 -1.18
C MET A 34 -2.79 -4.95 -0.83
N GLU A 35 -3.26 -6.16 -0.58
CA GLU A 35 -4.64 -6.44 -0.16
C GLU A 35 -4.98 -5.74 1.15
N ARG A 36 -4.11 -5.86 2.16
CA ARG A 36 -4.29 -5.14 3.43
C ARG A 36 -4.27 -3.63 3.28
N ILE A 37 -3.44 -3.10 2.38
CA ILE A 37 -3.40 -1.66 2.06
C ILE A 37 -4.70 -1.24 1.37
N ALA A 38 -5.21 -2.04 0.45
CA ALA A 38 -6.47 -1.81 -0.24
C ALA A 38 -7.64 -1.78 0.75
N ASP A 39 -7.71 -2.77 1.64
CA ASP A 39 -8.72 -2.87 2.71
C ASP A 39 -8.64 -1.67 3.67
N ALA A 40 -7.43 -1.31 4.12
CA ALA A 40 -7.19 -0.17 5.01
C ALA A 40 -7.60 1.18 4.39
N LEU A 41 -7.46 1.29 3.07
CA LEU A 41 -7.85 2.48 2.31
C LEU A 41 -9.31 2.40 1.80
N SER A 42 -10.00 1.27 2.00
CA SER A 42 -11.32 0.99 1.46
C SER A 42 -11.40 1.21 -0.06
N VAL A 43 -10.35 0.78 -0.77
CA VAL A 43 -10.23 0.87 -2.24
C VAL A 43 -10.08 -0.51 -2.85
N SER A 44 -10.45 -0.69 -4.12
CA SER A 44 -10.17 -1.94 -4.84
C SER A 44 -8.67 -2.07 -5.11
N MET A 45 -8.16 -3.29 -5.06
CA MET A 45 -6.80 -3.65 -5.48
C MET A 45 -6.47 -3.22 -6.91
N ASP A 46 -7.47 -3.09 -7.78
CA ASP A 46 -7.29 -2.67 -9.17
C ASP A 46 -6.78 -1.23 -9.29
N VAL A 47 -6.94 -0.38 -8.28
CA VAL A 47 -6.38 0.98 -8.31
C VAL A 47 -4.84 0.98 -8.33
N PHE A 48 -4.22 -0.09 -7.82
CA PHE A 48 -2.76 -0.25 -7.81
C PHE A 48 -2.23 -0.96 -9.05
N ARG A 49 -3.09 -1.68 -9.76
CA ARG A 49 -2.79 -2.27 -11.06
C ARG A 49 -2.95 -1.16 -12.08
N GLY A 50 -1.90 -0.35 -12.25
CA GLY A 50 -1.91 0.86 -13.07
C GLY A 50 -2.81 0.70 -14.30
N GLY A 51 -3.99 1.32 -14.22
CA GLY A 51 -4.80 1.52 -15.40
C GLY A 51 -3.93 2.31 -16.36
N GLU A 52 -3.67 1.75 -17.53
CA GLU A 52 -3.08 2.45 -18.65
C GLU A 52 -3.84 3.77 -18.81
N LYS A 53 -3.25 4.86 -18.33
CA LYS A 53 -3.60 6.19 -18.84
C LYS A 53 -3.02 6.22 -20.23
N ASN A 54 -3.81 5.77 -21.20
CA ASN A 54 -3.66 6.17 -22.59
C ASN A 54 -3.91 7.70 -22.60
N ASP A 55 -2.83 8.47 -22.64
CA ASP A 55 -2.81 9.86 -23.08
C ASP A 55 -2.17 9.88 -24.47
#